data_AF-A0A1V4SAS5-F1
#
_entry.id   AF-A0A1V4SAS5-F1
#
_cell.length_a   1.000
_cell.length_b   1.000
_cell.length_c   1.000
_cell.angle_alpha   90.00
_cell.angle_beta   90.00
_cell.angle_gamma   90.00
#
_symmetry.space_group_name_H-M   'P 1'
#
loop_
_entity.id
_entity.type
_entity.pdbx_description
1 polymer ?
#
loop_
_entity_poly.entity_id
_entity_poly.type
_entity_poly.pdbx_seq_one_letter_code
_entity_poly.pdbx_strand_id
1 'polypeptide(L)'
;MKKLLLTFSFVSIFLTIAAWVGAFEPPPPLEPVKWQQRPDMVQGANIISIPIMPAENGVQPWATVADDWLCLDGSPVSDLHFWGSYPGWMENEPDPPISPPGVEVFRIQVYSDAPAVAPEDFSRPDKLLYEVWVKDFQETYVDSILLPWGVFEHKYKYDLDLPRMFWQKRDRIYWLNISAIPRDPEFPWGWESSMDRWKDFAVKGWYFDPDNWWWDLIYHPWTEENIDMSFELTTCEGPIKWLQFPDMADGFNIGSLPMDPVVADDFLCTDGKEITEVHFWGSYIDNPYEPGEHWEQGNPIPPNTTPGLEAFKLSFHKDIPAGFDPDMPWSHPGELIREVWVEYDKVREQYWDSVPHTDPAGNIWWEHKFYYIVLLEEPFVQREGVVYWLDIGAVPKETGTEPTWYWGWETSKDHWNDNAVAGWEEGWWWDDLGQLYGSPVDMAFLLITKDDTKYCKGDFDRDGDVDGSDLAIFAADFGRTGCYFTGDCEGDFDYDGDVDGSDLAIFAADFGRTDCPCPLIPVH
;
A
#
# COMPACT_ATOMS: atom_id res chain seq x y z
N MET A 1 17.71 89.62 6.45
CA MET A 1 16.45 90.21 6.99
C MET A 1 15.40 89.11 7.05
N LYS A 2 14.86 88.84 8.25
CA LYS A 2 13.55 88.18 8.57
C LYS A 2 13.31 86.77 7.97
N LYS A 3 13.26 85.72 8.81
CA LYS A 3 12.05 85.06 9.37
C LYS A 3 11.20 84.40 8.27
N LEU A 4 10.65 83.20 8.38
CA LEU A 4 10.49 82.17 9.42
C LEU A 4 9.82 80.98 8.68
N LEU A 5 9.97 79.78 9.23
CA LEU A 5 9.38 78.50 8.82
C LEU A 5 7.98 78.54 8.18
N LEU A 6 7.77 77.68 7.18
CA LEU A 6 6.55 76.88 7.07
C LEU A 6 6.91 75.45 6.69
N THR A 7 6.59 74.53 7.58
CA THR A 7 6.59 73.08 7.44
C THR A 7 5.62 72.64 6.33
N PHE A 8 6.08 71.81 5.39
CA PHE A 8 5.23 71.03 4.51
C PHE A 8 5.47 69.54 4.76
N SER A 9 4.43 68.87 5.26
CA SER A 9 4.37 67.43 5.44
C SER A 9 4.50 66.73 4.09
N PHE A 10 5.50 65.87 3.94
CA PHE A 10 5.54 64.88 2.87
C PHE A 10 4.57 63.75 3.25
N VAL A 11 3.41 63.72 2.61
CA VAL A 11 2.57 62.52 2.54
C VAL A 11 3.24 61.60 1.52
N SER A 12 4.07 60.67 2.00
CA SER A 12 4.48 59.53 1.18
C SER A 12 3.27 58.61 1.02
N ILE A 13 2.68 58.62 -0.17
CA ILE A 13 1.75 57.59 -0.61
C ILE A 13 2.59 56.33 -0.79
N PHE A 14 2.64 55.49 0.25
CA PHE A 14 3.05 54.10 0.10
C PHE A 14 1.93 53.37 -0.63
N LEU A 15 2.14 53.14 -1.93
CA LEU A 15 1.37 52.17 -2.68
C LEU A 15 1.77 50.79 -2.14
N THR A 16 1.00 50.25 -1.20
CA THR A 16 1.09 48.84 -0.82
C THR A 16 0.61 48.03 -2.01
N ILE A 17 1.54 47.58 -2.85
CA ILE A 17 1.32 46.42 -3.71
C ILE A 17 1.28 45.25 -2.73
N ALA A 18 0.08 44.88 -2.29
CA ALA A 18 -0.14 43.58 -1.71
C ALA A 18 0.11 42.58 -2.85
N ALA A 19 1.31 42.02 -2.90
CA ALA A 19 1.55 40.81 -3.66
C ALA A 19 0.63 39.76 -3.03
N TRP A 20 -0.45 39.45 -3.73
CA TRP A 20 -1.21 38.23 -3.53
C TRP A 20 -0.23 37.10 -3.87
N VAL A 21 0.52 36.64 -2.87
CA VAL A 21 1.07 35.29 -2.90
C VAL A 21 -0.19 34.45 -2.79
N GLY A 22 -0.67 33.93 -3.91
CA GLY A 22 -1.64 32.86 -3.86
C GLY A 22 -1.01 31.81 -2.96
N ALA A 23 -1.60 31.58 -1.80
CA ALA A 23 -1.40 30.32 -1.12
C ALA A 23 -1.76 29.29 -2.19
N PHE A 24 -0.76 28.57 -2.69
CA PHE A 24 -1.05 27.23 -3.15
C PHE A 24 -1.73 26.61 -1.94
N GLU A 25 -3.04 26.37 -2.03
CA GLU A 25 -3.63 25.36 -1.18
C GLU A 25 -2.71 24.16 -1.35
N PRO A 26 -2.16 23.61 -0.26
CA PRO A 26 -1.44 22.35 -0.38
C PRO A 26 -2.38 21.41 -1.15
N PRO A 27 -1.88 20.58 -2.08
CA PRO A 27 -2.72 19.54 -2.65
C PRO A 27 -3.48 18.89 -1.49
N PRO A 28 -4.77 18.55 -1.66
CA PRO A 28 -5.47 17.79 -0.63
C PRO A 28 -4.53 16.66 -0.19
N PRO A 29 -4.37 16.45 1.13
CA PRO A 29 -3.48 15.41 1.61
C PRO A 29 -3.80 14.16 0.81
N LEU A 30 -2.80 13.63 0.09
CA LEU A 30 -2.95 12.37 -0.64
C LEU A 30 -3.53 11.39 0.38
N GLU A 31 -4.68 10.82 0.05
CA GLU A 31 -5.38 9.91 0.96
C GLU A 31 -4.38 8.83 1.40
N PRO A 32 -4.26 8.56 2.71
CA PRO A 32 -3.31 7.59 3.22
C PRO A 32 -3.33 6.26 2.47
N VAL A 33 -2.23 5.96 1.79
CA VAL A 33 -2.02 4.66 1.14
C VAL A 33 -2.01 3.57 2.20
N LYS A 34 -2.72 2.48 1.93
CA LYS A 34 -2.77 1.28 2.79
C LYS A 34 -2.14 0.06 2.15
N TRP A 35 -2.10 0.05 0.83
CA TRP A 35 -1.61 -1.04 0.00
C TRP A 35 -1.12 -0.49 -1.33
N GLN A 36 -0.03 -1.05 -1.86
CA GLN A 36 0.49 -0.67 -3.16
C GLN A 36 1.21 -1.84 -3.84
N GLN A 37 0.80 -2.11 -5.07
CA GLN A 37 1.46 -2.96 -6.05
C GLN A 37 1.62 -2.15 -7.36
N ARG A 38 2.87 -1.75 -7.66
CA ARG A 38 3.21 -0.89 -8.80
C ARG A 38 2.97 -1.61 -10.12
N PRO A 39 2.47 -0.92 -11.16
CA PRO A 39 2.36 -1.51 -12.50
C PRO A 39 3.73 -1.88 -13.07
N ASP A 40 3.83 -3.03 -13.73
CA ASP A 40 5.02 -3.36 -14.52
C ASP A 40 5.00 -2.58 -15.85
N MET A 41 5.69 -1.45 -15.84
CA MET A 41 5.80 -0.55 -17.00
C MET A 41 6.96 -0.93 -17.94
N VAL A 42 7.55 -2.12 -17.81
CA VAL A 42 8.67 -2.59 -18.64
C VAL A 42 8.26 -3.82 -19.44
N GLN A 43 7.72 -4.83 -18.78
CA GLN A 43 7.32 -6.10 -19.38
C GLN A 43 5.89 -6.50 -19.01
N GLY A 44 5.13 -5.65 -18.33
CA GLY A 44 3.82 -6.00 -17.81
C GLY A 44 2.83 -6.45 -18.89
N ALA A 45 1.97 -7.38 -18.51
CA ALA A 45 0.93 -7.93 -19.35
C ALA A 45 -0.45 -7.49 -18.87
N ASN A 46 -1.33 -7.25 -19.84
CA ASN A 46 -2.74 -7.01 -19.56
C ASN A 46 -3.57 -8.29 -19.60
N ILE A 47 -4.32 -8.50 -18.52
CA ILE A 47 -5.19 -9.65 -18.37
C ILE A 47 -6.63 -9.17 -18.49
N ILE A 48 -7.29 -9.59 -19.56
CA ILE A 48 -8.70 -9.27 -19.82
C ILE A 48 -9.55 -9.72 -18.63
N SER A 49 -10.29 -8.78 -18.03
CA SER A 49 -11.16 -9.03 -16.89
C SER A 49 -12.58 -8.54 -17.18
N ILE A 50 -13.49 -9.48 -17.37
CA ILE A 50 -14.87 -9.22 -17.80
C ILE A 50 -15.83 -9.63 -16.69
N PRO A 51 -16.84 -8.80 -16.35
CA PRO A 51 -17.82 -9.17 -15.35
C PRO A 51 -18.58 -10.44 -15.77
N ILE A 52 -18.57 -11.46 -14.92
CA ILE A 52 -19.41 -12.64 -15.14
C ILE A 52 -20.85 -12.26 -14.84
N MET A 53 -21.64 -12.16 -15.91
CA MET A 53 -23.09 -12.02 -15.82
C MET A 53 -23.71 -13.43 -15.73
N PRO A 54 -24.73 -13.66 -14.89
CA PRO A 54 -25.43 -14.94 -14.87
C PRO A 54 -26.02 -15.22 -16.25
N ALA A 55 -25.38 -16.09 -17.02
CA ALA A 55 -25.87 -16.45 -18.34
C ALA A 55 -27.06 -17.41 -18.19
N GLU A 56 -28.22 -17.01 -18.72
CA GLU A 56 -29.23 -17.99 -19.15
C GLU A 56 -28.59 -18.89 -20.22
N ASN A 57 -28.19 -20.10 -19.82
CA ASN A 57 -27.80 -21.24 -20.67
C ASN A 57 -26.36 -21.27 -21.23
N GLY A 58 -25.42 -21.68 -20.38
CA GLY A 58 -24.22 -22.40 -20.82
C GLY A 58 -22.93 -21.61 -20.69
N VAL A 59 -21.90 -22.31 -20.23
CA VAL A 59 -20.52 -21.87 -19.94
C VAL A 59 -20.07 -20.75 -20.88
N GLN A 60 -19.95 -19.54 -20.34
CA GLN A 60 -19.30 -18.41 -21.01
C GLN A 60 -17.77 -18.56 -20.86
N PRO A 61 -16.98 -18.20 -21.88
CA PRO A 61 -15.51 -18.26 -21.83
C PRO A 61 -14.88 -17.06 -21.09
N TRP A 62 -15.68 -16.24 -20.41
CA TRP A 62 -15.22 -15.01 -19.77
C TRP A 62 -14.81 -15.29 -18.33
N ALA A 63 -13.60 -14.87 -17.99
CA ALA A 63 -13.06 -14.89 -16.64
C ALA A 63 -12.93 -13.46 -16.13
N THR A 64 -13.08 -13.30 -14.82
CA THR A 64 -12.68 -12.11 -14.10
C THR A 64 -11.32 -12.36 -13.44
N VAL A 65 -10.61 -11.30 -13.12
CA VAL A 65 -9.27 -11.34 -12.50
C VAL A 65 -9.37 -10.83 -11.07
N ALA A 66 -8.77 -11.55 -10.13
CA ALA A 66 -8.66 -11.15 -8.74
C ALA A 66 -7.23 -11.26 -8.24
N ASP A 67 -6.86 -10.37 -7.33
CA ASP A 67 -5.58 -10.40 -6.64
C ASP A 67 -5.75 -10.05 -5.15
N ASP A 68 -4.81 -10.40 -4.29
CA ASP A 68 -4.97 -10.31 -2.85
C ASP A 68 -4.17 -9.19 -2.18
N TRP A 69 -4.56 -8.83 -0.95
CA TRP A 69 -3.83 -7.89 -0.11
C TRP A 69 -3.98 -8.18 1.38
N LEU A 70 -3.01 -7.72 2.17
CA LEU A 70 -3.10 -7.74 3.65
C LEU A 70 -3.61 -6.41 4.19
N CYS A 71 -4.64 -6.48 5.04
CA CYS A 71 -5.07 -5.34 5.85
C CYS A 71 -4.08 -5.07 7.00
N LEU A 72 -3.29 -4.00 6.89
CA LEU A 72 -2.23 -3.67 7.87
C LEU A 72 -2.76 -3.03 9.17
N ASP A 73 -3.84 -2.27 9.10
CA ASP A 73 -4.23 -1.34 10.17
C ASP A 73 -5.71 -1.42 10.62
N GLY A 74 -6.58 -2.01 9.80
CA GLY A 74 -8.01 -2.17 10.06
C GLY A 74 -8.90 -0.98 9.67
N SER A 75 -8.36 0.10 9.11
CA SER A 75 -9.18 1.21 8.60
C SER A 75 -9.82 0.84 7.25
N PRO A 76 -10.97 1.42 6.88
CA PRO A 76 -11.68 1.06 5.65
C PRO A 76 -10.92 1.44 4.38
N VAL A 77 -11.26 0.81 3.26
CA VAL A 77 -10.89 1.30 1.91
C VAL A 77 -11.94 2.29 1.45
N SER A 78 -11.54 3.50 1.05
CA SER A 78 -12.45 4.54 0.53
C SER A 78 -12.43 4.68 -0.99
N ASP A 79 -11.37 4.24 -1.63
CA ASP A 79 -11.06 4.52 -3.03
C ASP A 79 -9.98 3.53 -3.51
N LEU A 80 -9.84 3.48 -4.83
CA LEU A 80 -8.95 2.56 -5.53
C LEU A 80 -8.20 3.31 -6.62
N HIS A 81 -6.93 2.97 -6.78
CA HIS A 81 -6.15 3.31 -7.95
C HIS A 81 -5.60 2.04 -8.59
N PHE A 82 -5.73 1.88 -9.89
CA PHE A 82 -5.27 0.67 -10.58
C PHE A 82 -4.91 0.98 -12.02
N TRP A 83 -4.19 0.07 -12.66
CA TRP A 83 -3.72 0.26 -14.03
C TRP A 83 -4.32 -0.77 -14.97
N GLY A 84 -4.43 -0.39 -16.24
CA GLY A 84 -4.93 -1.29 -17.27
C GLY A 84 -4.74 -0.74 -18.66
N SER A 85 -5.08 -1.54 -19.65
CA SER A 85 -5.03 -1.16 -21.06
C SER A 85 -6.20 -1.74 -21.86
N TYR A 86 -6.14 -1.51 -23.17
CA TYR A 86 -7.08 -2.00 -24.15
C TYR A 86 -6.33 -2.90 -25.15
N PRO A 87 -6.16 -4.21 -24.89
CA PRO A 87 -5.43 -5.11 -25.78
C PRO A 87 -5.95 -5.07 -27.22
N GLY A 88 -5.04 -5.00 -28.19
CA GLY A 88 -5.40 -4.86 -29.62
C GLY A 88 -5.56 -3.42 -30.11
N TRP A 89 -5.67 -2.43 -29.22
CA TRP A 89 -5.92 -1.04 -29.61
C TRP A 89 -4.60 -0.32 -29.95
N MET A 90 -4.51 0.20 -31.18
CA MET A 90 -3.39 1.04 -31.66
C MET A 90 -1.97 0.43 -31.54
N GLU A 91 -1.86 -0.89 -31.53
CA GLU A 91 -0.62 -1.69 -31.36
C GLU A 91 0.59 -1.33 -32.25
N ASN A 92 0.41 -0.54 -33.31
CA ASN A 92 1.50 -0.13 -34.21
C ASN A 92 1.92 1.35 -34.03
N GLU A 93 1.27 2.07 -33.11
CA GLU A 93 1.53 3.48 -32.86
C GLU A 93 2.23 3.62 -31.49
N PRO A 94 3.42 4.22 -31.39
CA PRO A 94 4.03 4.47 -30.08
C PRO A 94 3.30 5.54 -29.28
N ASP A 95 2.73 6.53 -29.97
CA ASP A 95 2.02 7.67 -29.37
C ASP A 95 0.60 7.72 -29.95
N PRO A 96 -0.41 7.16 -29.26
CA PRO A 96 -1.75 7.04 -29.82
C PRO A 96 -2.36 8.44 -30.05
N PRO A 97 -2.75 8.81 -31.28
CA PRO A 97 -3.17 10.18 -31.60
C PRO A 97 -4.63 10.49 -31.24
N ILE A 98 -5.38 9.50 -30.77
CA ILE A 98 -6.79 9.63 -30.40
C ILE A 98 -7.04 9.08 -29.00
N SER A 99 -8.16 9.47 -28.40
CA SER A 99 -8.58 8.98 -27.09
C SER A 99 -8.81 7.46 -27.06
N PRO A 100 -8.56 6.80 -25.92
CA PRO A 100 -8.79 5.36 -25.75
C PRO A 100 -10.25 4.94 -26.01
N PRO A 101 -10.51 3.64 -26.23
CA PRO A 101 -11.86 3.08 -26.35
C PRO A 101 -12.76 3.43 -25.15
N GLY A 102 -12.19 3.42 -23.94
CA GLY A 102 -12.86 3.81 -22.71
C GLY A 102 -13.67 2.67 -22.08
N VAL A 103 -13.88 2.79 -20.76
CA VAL A 103 -14.75 1.91 -19.96
C VAL A 103 -16.11 2.59 -19.72
N GLU A 104 -17.20 1.82 -19.76
CA GLU A 104 -18.54 2.30 -19.41
C GLU A 104 -18.77 2.24 -17.89
N VAL A 105 -18.40 1.13 -17.26
CA VAL A 105 -18.54 0.90 -15.83
C VAL A 105 -17.53 -0.14 -15.36
N PHE A 106 -16.95 0.08 -14.18
CA PHE A 106 -16.19 -0.93 -13.45
C PHE A 106 -17.07 -1.64 -12.45
N ARG A 107 -16.92 -2.96 -12.32
CA ARG A 107 -17.43 -3.75 -11.22
C ARG A 107 -16.26 -4.04 -10.29
N ILE A 108 -16.38 -3.57 -9.05
CA ILE A 108 -15.43 -3.84 -7.99
C ILE A 108 -16.06 -4.83 -7.03
N GLN A 109 -15.37 -5.92 -6.73
CA GLN A 109 -15.80 -6.88 -5.73
C GLN A 109 -14.67 -7.18 -4.77
N VAL A 110 -15.00 -7.40 -3.51
CA VAL A 110 -14.04 -7.89 -2.51
C VAL A 110 -14.54 -9.20 -1.93
N TYR A 111 -13.63 -10.16 -1.82
CA TYR A 111 -13.89 -11.47 -1.25
C TYR A 111 -13.05 -11.73 0.00
N SER A 112 -13.53 -12.59 0.88
CA SER A 112 -12.69 -13.21 1.90
C SER A 112 -11.68 -14.16 1.26
N ASP A 113 -10.56 -14.37 1.95
CA ASP A 113 -9.54 -15.33 1.57
C ASP A 113 -9.94 -16.79 1.85
N ALA A 114 -9.73 -17.68 0.87
CA ALA A 114 -9.59 -19.12 1.07
C ALA A 114 -8.08 -19.45 1.01
N PRO A 115 -7.41 -19.63 2.16
CA PRO A 115 -5.98 -19.94 2.19
C PRO A 115 -5.64 -21.23 1.43
N ALA A 116 -4.46 -21.28 0.82
CA ALA A 116 -3.89 -22.53 0.31
C ALA A 116 -3.83 -23.58 1.45
N VAL A 117 -4.39 -24.76 1.20
CA VAL A 117 -4.46 -25.84 2.22
C VAL A 117 -3.26 -26.79 2.17
N ALA A 118 -2.47 -26.72 1.09
CA ALA A 118 -1.21 -27.44 0.90
C ALA A 118 -0.21 -26.57 0.11
N PRO A 119 1.11 -26.83 0.18
CA PRO A 119 2.12 -26.06 -0.54
C PRO A 119 1.98 -26.07 -2.07
N GLU A 120 1.34 -27.09 -2.63
CA GLU A 120 1.03 -27.19 -4.06
C GLU A 120 -0.25 -26.45 -4.48
N ASP A 121 -1.04 -25.98 -3.52
CA ASP A 121 -2.26 -25.20 -3.76
C ASP A 121 -1.96 -23.69 -3.73
N PHE A 122 -2.90 -22.89 -4.21
CA PHE A 122 -2.88 -21.43 -4.16
C PHE A 122 -4.09 -20.93 -3.36
N SER A 123 -3.98 -19.76 -2.71
CA SER A 123 -5.16 -19.11 -2.15
C SER A 123 -5.99 -18.46 -3.23
N ARG A 124 -7.22 -18.12 -2.89
CA ARG A 124 -8.20 -17.62 -3.87
C ARG A 124 -9.38 -16.92 -3.19
N PRO A 125 -10.21 -16.22 -3.96
CA PRO A 125 -11.47 -15.69 -3.48
C PRO A 125 -12.42 -16.78 -2.92
N ASP A 126 -13.00 -16.55 -1.73
CA ASP A 126 -13.93 -17.49 -1.05
C ASP A 126 -15.37 -16.98 -0.94
N LYS A 127 -15.63 -15.90 -0.19
CA LYS A 127 -16.99 -15.37 -0.01
C LYS A 127 -17.04 -13.92 -0.45
N LEU A 128 -18.02 -13.59 -1.29
CA LEU A 128 -18.26 -12.20 -1.68
C LEU A 128 -18.70 -11.39 -0.46
N LEU A 129 -17.92 -10.36 -0.12
CA LEU A 129 -18.16 -9.48 1.03
C LEU A 129 -18.65 -8.09 0.59
N TYR A 130 -18.29 -7.68 -0.61
CA TYR A 130 -18.53 -6.33 -1.10
C TYR A 130 -18.64 -6.33 -2.62
N GLU A 131 -19.57 -5.55 -3.16
CA GLU A 131 -19.72 -5.34 -4.59
C GLU A 131 -20.26 -3.93 -4.86
N VAL A 132 -19.66 -3.22 -5.82
CA VAL A 132 -20.19 -1.96 -6.37
C VAL A 132 -19.94 -1.86 -7.88
N TRP A 133 -20.76 -1.04 -8.53
CA TRP A 133 -20.64 -0.70 -9.95
C TRP A 133 -20.37 0.80 -10.09
N VAL A 134 -19.17 1.15 -10.56
CA VAL A 134 -18.67 2.53 -10.55
C VAL A 134 -18.56 3.09 -11.97
N LYS A 135 -19.27 4.20 -12.22
CA LYS A 135 -19.26 4.92 -13.50
C LYS A 135 -18.44 6.20 -13.47
N ASP A 136 -18.29 6.77 -12.28
CA ASP A 136 -17.54 8.00 -12.05
C ASP A 136 -16.12 7.62 -11.63
N PHE A 137 -15.18 7.81 -12.55
CA PHE A 137 -13.76 7.52 -12.35
C PHE A 137 -12.95 8.44 -13.27
N GLN A 138 -11.69 8.65 -12.92
CA GLN A 138 -10.71 9.33 -13.77
C GLN A 138 -9.87 8.30 -14.52
N GLU A 139 -9.78 8.42 -15.83
CA GLU A 139 -8.86 7.66 -16.68
C GLU A 139 -7.73 8.59 -17.14
N THR A 140 -6.49 8.24 -16.79
CA THR A 140 -5.29 9.02 -17.09
C THR A 140 -4.32 8.17 -17.91
N TYR A 141 -3.93 8.64 -19.10
CA TYR A 141 -2.87 8.00 -19.88
C TYR A 141 -1.53 8.10 -19.14
N VAL A 142 -0.83 6.97 -19.01
CA VAL A 142 0.45 6.87 -18.31
C VAL A 142 1.60 6.84 -19.30
N ASP A 143 1.69 5.77 -20.10
CA ASP A 143 2.75 5.60 -21.10
C ASP A 143 2.38 4.50 -22.10
N SER A 144 3.18 4.36 -23.15
CA SER A 144 3.15 3.23 -24.08
C SER A 144 4.37 2.34 -23.88
N ILE A 145 4.15 1.06 -23.61
CA ILE A 145 5.25 0.09 -23.52
C ILE A 145 5.37 -0.71 -24.82
N LEU A 146 6.60 -1.00 -25.24
CA LEU A 146 6.86 -1.89 -26.37
C LEU A 146 7.00 -3.32 -25.86
N LEU A 147 6.02 -4.17 -26.16
CA LEU A 147 6.01 -5.55 -25.71
C LEU A 147 7.07 -6.39 -26.45
N PRO A 148 7.57 -7.49 -25.85
CA PRO A 148 8.62 -8.34 -26.44
C PRO A 148 8.32 -8.88 -27.85
N TRP A 149 7.05 -8.98 -28.23
CA TRP A 149 6.61 -9.43 -29.56
C TRP A 149 6.42 -8.31 -30.59
N GLY A 150 6.79 -7.07 -30.25
CA GLY A 150 6.94 -5.96 -31.21
C GLY A 150 5.69 -5.14 -31.48
N VAL A 151 4.74 -5.13 -30.53
CA VAL A 151 3.56 -4.25 -30.55
C VAL A 151 3.57 -3.32 -29.34
N PHE A 152 2.94 -2.17 -29.47
CA PHE A 152 2.74 -1.23 -28.37
C PHE A 152 1.49 -1.59 -27.57
N GLU A 153 1.57 -1.33 -26.27
CA GLU A 153 0.44 -1.37 -25.36
C GLU A 153 0.36 -0.06 -24.58
N HIS A 154 -0.84 0.53 -24.57
CA HIS A 154 -1.08 1.86 -24.02
C HIS A 154 -1.68 1.74 -22.62
N LYS A 155 -0.93 2.17 -21.62
CA LYS A 155 -1.25 2.00 -20.21
C LYS A 155 -1.99 3.21 -19.68
N TYR A 156 -3.02 2.94 -18.88
CA TYR A 156 -3.87 3.94 -18.25
C TYR A 156 -3.95 3.67 -16.76
N LYS A 157 -3.92 4.75 -15.95
CA LYS A 157 -4.27 4.74 -14.54
C LYS A 157 -5.76 5.09 -14.41
N TYR A 158 -6.44 4.34 -13.56
CA TYR A 158 -7.83 4.58 -13.18
C TYR A 158 -7.86 4.94 -11.70
N ASP A 159 -8.45 6.09 -11.39
CA ASP A 159 -8.66 6.57 -10.03
C ASP A 159 -10.16 6.65 -9.78
N LEU A 160 -10.67 5.99 -8.74
CA LEU A 160 -12.09 6.03 -8.40
C LEU A 160 -12.35 6.02 -6.90
N ASP A 161 -13.36 6.78 -6.50
CA ASP A 161 -13.93 6.69 -5.16
C ASP A 161 -14.92 5.53 -5.08
N LEU A 162 -14.88 4.77 -4.00
CA LEU A 162 -15.91 3.78 -3.73
C LEU A 162 -17.21 4.47 -3.30
N PRO A 163 -18.38 4.16 -3.91
CA PRO A 163 -19.67 4.72 -3.48
C PRO A 163 -19.96 4.44 -2.00
N ARG A 164 -19.45 3.31 -1.50
CA ARG A 164 -19.51 2.89 -0.10
C ARG A 164 -18.12 2.41 0.34
N MET A 165 -17.70 2.72 1.56
CA MET A 165 -16.43 2.21 2.06
C MET A 165 -16.44 0.68 2.21
N PHE A 166 -15.33 0.02 1.87
CA PHE A 166 -15.13 -1.38 2.21
C PHE A 166 -14.54 -1.49 3.63
N TRP A 167 -15.34 -2.00 4.56
CA TRP A 167 -14.91 -2.25 5.93
C TRP A 167 -14.06 -3.51 6.01
N GLN A 168 -12.83 -3.39 6.47
CA GLN A 168 -11.89 -4.49 6.64
C GLN A 168 -11.52 -4.68 8.12
N LYS A 169 -10.91 -5.82 8.43
CA LYS A 169 -10.38 -6.16 9.75
C LYS A 169 -8.87 -6.32 9.63
N ARG A 170 -8.15 -5.71 10.56
CA ARG A 170 -6.69 -5.80 10.65
C ARG A 170 -6.21 -7.26 10.65
N ASP A 171 -5.06 -7.50 10.03
CA ASP A 171 -4.41 -8.80 9.90
C ASP A 171 -5.24 -9.85 9.15
N ARG A 172 -6.08 -9.39 8.22
CA ARG A 172 -6.83 -10.26 7.32
C ARG A 172 -6.43 -10.02 5.88
N ILE A 173 -6.47 -11.11 5.13
CA ILE A 173 -6.27 -11.14 3.69
C ILE A 173 -7.64 -11.03 3.01
N TYR A 174 -7.69 -10.20 1.98
CA TYR A 174 -8.85 -9.99 1.14
C TYR A 174 -8.44 -10.11 -0.32
N TRP A 175 -9.40 -10.45 -1.18
CA TRP A 175 -9.19 -10.55 -2.62
C TRP A 175 -9.98 -9.48 -3.35
N LEU A 176 -9.30 -8.67 -4.15
CA LEU A 176 -9.84 -7.60 -4.97
C LEU A 176 -10.10 -8.13 -6.36
N ASN A 177 -11.32 -8.01 -6.83
CA ASN A 177 -11.69 -8.30 -8.20
C ASN A 177 -12.10 -7.01 -8.91
N ILE A 178 -11.41 -6.69 -10.00
CA ILE A 178 -11.74 -5.56 -10.87
C ILE A 178 -12.10 -6.11 -12.23
N SER A 179 -13.28 -5.78 -12.73
CA SER A 179 -13.71 -6.12 -14.08
C SER A 179 -14.48 -4.95 -14.70
N ALA A 180 -14.55 -4.90 -16.03
CA ALA A 180 -15.11 -3.74 -16.72
C ALA A 180 -16.05 -4.11 -17.87
N ILE A 181 -17.08 -3.28 -18.07
CA ILE A 181 -17.85 -3.25 -19.31
C ILE A 181 -17.20 -2.18 -20.22
N PRO A 182 -16.58 -2.56 -21.35
CA PRO A 182 -15.96 -1.59 -22.25
C PRO A 182 -17.03 -0.81 -23.04
N ARG A 183 -16.73 0.45 -23.41
CA ARG A 183 -17.60 1.23 -24.32
C ARG A 183 -17.56 0.70 -25.75
N ASP A 184 -16.42 0.14 -26.14
CA ASP A 184 -16.23 -0.55 -27.41
C ASP A 184 -15.93 -2.04 -27.16
N PRO A 185 -16.86 -2.96 -27.46
CA PRO A 185 -16.65 -4.40 -27.28
C PRO A 185 -15.51 -4.99 -28.12
N GLU A 186 -15.00 -4.28 -29.15
CA GLU A 186 -13.83 -4.71 -29.92
C GLU A 186 -12.55 -4.65 -29.09
N PHE A 187 -12.49 -3.74 -28.11
CA PHE A 187 -11.32 -3.51 -27.26
C PHE A 187 -11.70 -3.71 -25.79
N PRO A 188 -11.65 -4.96 -25.29
CA PRO A 188 -11.93 -5.21 -23.88
C PRO A 188 -10.90 -4.52 -23.00
N TRP A 189 -11.28 -4.23 -21.76
CA TRP A 189 -10.34 -3.74 -20.76
C TRP A 189 -9.56 -4.91 -20.15
N GLY A 190 -8.26 -4.72 -19.99
CA GLY A 190 -7.39 -5.61 -19.25
C GLY A 190 -6.81 -4.92 -18.02
N TRP A 191 -6.67 -5.68 -16.94
CA TRP A 191 -5.98 -5.25 -15.74
C TRP A 191 -4.47 -5.50 -15.93
N GLU A 192 -3.66 -4.50 -15.60
CA GLU A 192 -2.21 -4.51 -15.71
C GLU A 192 -1.55 -5.33 -14.60
N SER A 193 -0.58 -6.18 -14.96
CA SER A 193 0.23 -6.92 -14.00
C SER A 193 1.14 -6.02 -13.15
N SER A 194 1.43 -6.46 -11.94
CA SER A 194 2.35 -5.79 -11.02
C SER A 194 3.80 -6.24 -11.22
N MET A 195 4.74 -5.33 -11.00
CA MET A 195 6.16 -5.68 -10.80
C MET A 195 6.45 -6.10 -9.36
N ASP A 196 5.66 -5.61 -8.42
CA ASP A 196 5.73 -5.99 -7.01
C ASP A 196 5.01 -7.33 -6.80
N ARG A 197 5.57 -8.20 -5.95
CA ARG A 197 5.02 -9.50 -5.62
C ARG A 197 4.62 -9.57 -4.16
N TRP A 198 3.56 -10.32 -3.86
CA TRP A 198 3.19 -10.59 -2.47
C TRP A 198 2.50 -11.93 -2.28
N LYS A 199 3.08 -12.74 -1.39
CA LYS A 199 2.51 -13.99 -0.86
C LYS A 199 2.21 -15.06 -1.91
N ASP A 200 1.06 -15.01 -2.57
CA ASP A 200 0.68 -15.90 -3.66
C ASP A 200 0.52 -15.12 -4.97
N PHE A 201 -0.43 -15.50 -5.81
CA PHE A 201 -0.53 -14.96 -7.16
C PHE A 201 -1.96 -14.62 -7.51
N ALA A 202 -2.09 -13.61 -8.35
CA ALA A 202 -3.37 -13.30 -8.98
C ALA A 202 -3.98 -14.50 -9.70
N VAL A 203 -5.31 -14.58 -9.62
CA VAL A 203 -6.12 -15.64 -10.20
C VAL A 203 -7.08 -15.08 -11.23
N LYS A 204 -7.39 -15.89 -12.24
CA LYS A 204 -8.49 -15.65 -13.16
C LYS A 204 -9.53 -16.75 -13.01
N GLY A 205 -10.79 -16.39 -13.13
CA GLY A 205 -11.84 -17.36 -12.90
C GLY A 205 -13.21 -16.76 -12.83
N TRP A 206 -14.09 -17.43 -12.10
CA TRP A 206 -15.43 -16.97 -11.81
C TRP A 206 -15.88 -17.45 -10.45
N TYR A 207 -16.77 -16.67 -9.86
CA TYR A 207 -17.43 -16.97 -8.60
C TYR A 207 -18.93 -16.74 -8.76
N PHE A 208 -19.74 -17.77 -8.47
CA PHE A 208 -21.18 -17.61 -8.32
C PHE A 208 -21.60 -17.77 -6.87
N ASP A 209 -21.05 -18.78 -6.20
CA ASP A 209 -21.30 -19.07 -4.78
C ASP A 209 -20.17 -19.96 -4.21
N PRO A 210 -20.11 -20.17 -2.88
CA PRO A 210 -19.05 -20.99 -2.26
C PRO A 210 -18.98 -22.44 -2.75
N ASP A 211 -20.08 -23.00 -3.28
CA ASP A 211 -20.13 -24.36 -3.83
C ASP A 211 -19.92 -24.37 -5.36
N ASN A 212 -19.86 -23.21 -6.00
CA ASN A 212 -19.79 -23.02 -7.44
C ASN A 212 -18.88 -21.84 -7.79
N TRP A 213 -17.59 -22.14 -7.88
CA TRP A 213 -16.54 -21.23 -8.32
C TRP A 213 -15.46 -22.02 -9.07
N TRP A 214 -14.65 -21.32 -9.86
CA TRP A 214 -13.43 -21.86 -10.48
C TRP A 214 -12.42 -20.74 -10.59
N TRP A 215 -11.23 -20.95 -10.06
CA TRP A 215 -10.10 -20.03 -10.11
C TRP A 215 -8.87 -20.81 -10.56
N ASP A 216 -8.07 -20.21 -11.46
CA ASP A 216 -6.78 -20.71 -11.92
C ASP A 216 -5.75 -19.58 -11.84
N LEU A 217 -4.49 -19.95 -11.60
CA LEU A 217 -3.35 -19.04 -11.63
C LEU A 217 -3.23 -18.32 -12.98
N ILE A 218 -2.79 -17.06 -12.93
CA ILE A 218 -2.48 -16.28 -14.12
C ILE A 218 -0.99 -16.38 -14.42
N TYR A 219 -0.67 -16.64 -15.68
CA TYR A 219 0.70 -16.68 -16.18
C TYR A 219 0.94 -15.53 -17.13
N HIS A 220 2.10 -14.90 -16.99
CA HIS A 220 2.60 -13.93 -17.95
C HIS A 220 2.74 -14.61 -19.33
N PRO A 221 2.19 -14.02 -20.41
CA PRO A 221 2.12 -14.67 -21.73
C PRO A 221 3.48 -14.94 -22.38
N TRP A 222 4.56 -14.30 -21.90
CA TRP A 222 5.90 -14.43 -22.47
C TRP A 222 6.90 -15.13 -21.56
N THR A 223 6.92 -14.79 -20.27
CA THR A 223 7.86 -15.39 -19.31
C THR A 223 7.33 -16.70 -18.74
N GLU A 224 6.03 -16.98 -18.88
CA GLU A 224 5.34 -18.13 -18.30
C GLU A 224 5.40 -18.17 -16.76
N GLU A 225 5.78 -17.05 -16.14
CA GLU A 225 5.82 -16.88 -14.68
C GLU A 225 4.45 -16.46 -14.16
N ASN A 226 4.15 -16.81 -12.90
CA ASN A 226 2.94 -16.30 -12.25
C ASN A 226 3.10 -14.80 -11.96
N ILE A 227 1.99 -14.08 -12.05
CA ILE A 227 1.94 -12.62 -11.90
C ILE A 227 0.94 -12.22 -10.83
N ASP A 228 1.17 -11.04 -10.28
CA ASP A 228 0.23 -10.27 -9.49
C ASP A 228 -0.34 -9.12 -10.32
N MET A 229 -1.34 -8.41 -9.78
CA MET A 229 -2.01 -7.31 -10.43
C MET A 229 -1.70 -5.98 -9.76
N SER A 230 -1.68 -4.91 -10.54
CA SER A 230 -1.30 -3.60 -10.05
C SER A 230 -2.49 -2.80 -9.51
N PHE A 231 -2.41 -2.42 -8.24
CA PHE A 231 -3.39 -1.57 -7.59
C PHE A 231 -2.84 -0.92 -6.33
N GLU A 232 -3.49 0.16 -5.94
CA GLU A 232 -3.31 0.89 -4.70
C GLU A 232 -4.67 1.01 -4.01
N LEU A 233 -4.66 0.81 -2.69
CA LEU A 233 -5.80 1.04 -1.83
C LEU A 233 -5.48 2.21 -0.93
N THR A 234 -6.38 3.17 -0.84
CA THR A 234 -6.22 4.26 0.13
C THR A 234 -7.41 4.35 1.07
N THR A 235 -7.22 5.16 2.10
CA THR A 235 -8.24 5.53 3.06
C THR A 235 -8.21 7.02 3.25
N CYS A 236 -9.36 7.64 3.32
CA CYS A 236 -9.53 9.03 3.68
C CYS A 236 -8.95 9.40 5.07
N GLU A 237 -9.08 8.52 6.06
CA GLU A 237 -8.55 8.68 7.42
C GLU A 237 -8.06 7.33 7.94
N GLY A 238 -7.14 7.32 8.90
CA GLY A 238 -6.65 6.06 9.46
C GLY A 238 -5.52 6.24 10.45
N PRO A 239 -5.12 5.14 11.11
CA PRO A 239 -4.01 5.14 12.06
C PRO A 239 -2.64 5.08 11.38
N ILE A 240 -2.55 4.78 10.08
CA ILE A 240 -1.31 4.84 9.30
C ILE A 240 -0.81 6.27 9.30
N LYS A 241 0.35 6.46 9.90
CA LYS A 241 1.02 7.76 9.97
C LYS A 241 2.09 7.92 8.89
N TRP A 242 2.80 6.83 8.63
CA TRP A 242 3.90 6.76 7.69
C TRP A 242 3.97 5.37 7.10
N LEU A 243 4.21 5.25 5.81
CA LEU A 243 4.31 3.99 5.11
C LEU A 243 5.30 4.12 3.96
N GLN A 244 6.34 3.30 4.01
CA GLN A 244 7.31 3.04 2.95
C GLN A 244 7.32 1.53 2.74
N PHE A 245 6.74 1.06 1.65
CA PHE A 245 6.62 -0.38 1.39
C PHE A 245 7.98 -0.97 0.99
N PRO A 246 8.23 -2.27 1.26
CA PRO A 246 9.44 -2.93 0.78
C PRO A 246 9.45 -2.99 -0.75
N ASP A 247 10.63 -2.85 -1.33
CA ASP A 247 10.80 -3.10 -2.76
C ASP A 247 10.86 -4.62 -3.02
N MET A 248 9.75 -5.16 -3.53
CA MET A 248 9.62 -6.59 -3.80
C MET A 248 10.14 -6.98 -5.20
N ALA A 249 10.53 -6.01 -6.02
CA ALA A 249 11.02 -6.22 -7.38
C ALA A 249 12.55 -6.15 -7.44
N ASP A 250 13.12 -5.06 -6.93
CA ASP A 250 14.53 -4.72 -7.04
C ASP A 250 15.21 -4.46 -5.68
N GLY A 251 14.46 -4.63 -4.59
CA GLY A 251 14.94 -4.39 -3.23
C GLY A 251 16.01 -5.36 -2.78
N PHE A 252 16.80 -4.90 -1.82
CA PHE A 252 17.86 -5.68 -1.19
C PHE A 252 17.91 -5.39 0.31
N ASN A 253 18.65 -6.23 1.04
CA ASN A 253 18.81 -6.06 2.48
C ASN A 253 20.12 -5.38 2.82
N ILE A 254 20.05 -4.51 3.81
CA ILE A 254 21.22 -3.86 4.40
C ILE A 254 21.36 -4.36 5.84
N GLY A 255 22.49 -5.00 6.13
CA GLY A 255 22.74 -5.56 7.46
C GLY A 255 22.64 -4.49 8.54
N SER A 256 21.84 -4.75 9.57
CA SER A 256 21.63 -3.78 10.66
C SER A 256 21.73 -4.44 12.02
N LEU A 257 22.84 -4.14 12.69
CA LEU A 257 23.16 -4.52 14.07
C LEU A 257 22.73 -3.39 15.03
N PRO A 258 22.69 -3.64 16.35
CA PRO A 258 22.25 -2.61 17.30
C PRO A 258 23.20 -1.41 17.43
N MET A 259 24.42 -1.52 16.87
CA MET A 259 25.48 -0.53 17.00
C MET A 259 26.26 -0.36 15.69
N ASP A 260 26.87 -1.44 15.18
CA ASP A 260 27.85 -1.35 14.07
C ASP A 260 27.71 -2.50 13.05
N PRO A 261 27.28 -2.23 11.80
CA PRO A 261 26.57 -1.03 11.37
C PRO A 261 25.14 -1.00 11.93
N VAL A 262 24.56 0.17 12.12
CA VAL A 262 23.10 0.34 12.35
C VAL A 262 22.50 1.17 11.23
N VAL A 263 21.42 0.72 10.62
CA VAL A 263 20.75 1.45 9.53
C VAL A 263 19.66 2.35 10.11
N ALA A 264 19.50 3.54 9.53
CA ALA A 264 18.47 4.50 9.91
C ALA A 264 17.85 5.18 8.70
N ASP A 265 16.58 5.54 8.83
CA ASP A 265 15.84 6.29 7.80
C ASP A 265 14.95 7.36 8.43
N ASP A 266 14.57 8.37 7.64
CA ASP A 266 13.83 9.53 8.12
C ASP A 266 12.32 9.47 7.84
N PHE A 267 11.55 10.24 8.61
CA PHE A 267 10.11 10.39 8.41
C PHE A 267 9.60 11.74 8.90
N LEU A 268 8.55 12.25 8.24
CA LEU A 268 7.86 13.46 8.66
C LEU A 268 6.70 13.18 9.60
N CYS A 269 6.65 13.90 10.71
CA CYS A 269 5.43 13.99 11.52
C CYS A 269 4.39 14.90 10.86
N THR A 270 3.28 14.34 10.38
CA THR A 270 2.24 15.11 9.67
C THR A 270 1.12 15.65 10.57
N ASP A 271 0.90 15.09 11.76
CA ASP A 271 -0.30 15.39 12.58
C ASP A 271 -0.05 15.46 14.11
N GLY A 272 1.20 15.26 14.55
CA GLY A 272 1.55 15.23 15.98
C GLY A 272 1.05 14.02 16.77
N LYS A 273 0.32 13.07 16.16
CA LYS A 273 -0.12 11.84 16.85
C LYS A 273 1.08 10.98 17.24
N GLU A 274 1.00 10.39 18.43
CA GLU A 274 2.04 9.54 19.02
C GLU A 274 2.09 8.19 18.30
N ILE A 275 3.30 7.70 17.99
CA ILE A 275 3.47 6.36 17.39
C ILE A 275 3.27 5.32 18.47
N THR A 276 2.38 4.38 18.23
CA THR A 276 2.11 3.24 19.11
C THR A 276 2.77 1.97 18.61
N GLU A 277 2.97 1.82 17.30
CA GLU A 277 3.59 0.64 16.72
C GLU A 277 4.55 1.00 15.59
N VAL A 278 5.63 0.23 15.49
CA VAL A 278 6.60 0.31 14.39
C VAL A 278 6.59 -1.05 13.70
N HIS A 279 6.32 -1.05 12.41
CA HIS A 279 6.41 -2.23 11.58
C HIS A 279 7.50 -2.05 10.53
N PHE A 280 8.15 -3.13 10.14
CA PHE A 280 9.28 -3.07 9.22
C PHE A 280 9.49 -4.42 8.53
N TRP A 281 10.23 -4.42 7.43
CA TRP A 281 10.51 -5.61 6.63
C TRP A 281 12.01 -5.92 6.64
N GLY A 282 12.34 -7.20 6.52
CA GLY A 282 13.72 -7.62 6.41
C GLY A 282 13.87 -9.11 6.17
N SER A 283 15.10 -9.54 5.94
CA SER A 283 15.47 -10.94 5.75
C SER A 283 16.68 -11.33 6.60
N TYR A 284 17.07 -12.61 6.52
CA TYR A 284 18.22 -13.14 7.24
C TYR A 284 19.40 -13.35 6.30
N ILE A 285 20.55 -12.79 6.68
CA ILE A 285 21.81 -12.83 5.93
C ILE A 285 22.94 -13.38 6.80
N ASP A 286 23.91 -14.08 6.21
CA ASP A 286 25.03 -14.68 6.96
C ASP A 286 26.17 -13.70 7.27
N ASN A 287 26.16 -12.52 6.64
CA ASN A 287 27.14 -11.46 6.81
C ASN A 287 26.46 -10.08 6.79
N PRO A 288 26.59 -9.25 7.84
CA PRO A 288 25.94 -7.94 7.89
C PRO A 288 26.76 -6.83 7.22
N TYR A 289 27.99 -7.10 6.76
CA TYR A 289 28.91 -6.07 6.24
C TYR A 289 29.06 -6.09 4.71
N GLU A 290 28.82 -7.25 4.09
CA GLU A 290 28.99 -7.45 2.65
C GLU A 290 27.88 -8.38 2.15
N PRO A 291 27.57 -8.38 0.83
CA PRO A 291 26.61 -9.32 0.25
C PRO A 291 26.95 -10.75 0.65
N GLY A 292 26.08 -11.34 1.46
CA GLY A 292 26.21 -12.67 2.03
C GLY A 292 25.30 -13.70 1.36
N GLU A 293 25.31 -14.92 1.88
CA GLU A 293 24.25 -15.89 1.58
C GLU A 293 22.98 -15.52 2.35
N HIS A 294 21.83 -15.73 1.71
CA HIS A 294 20.54 -15.59 2.36
C HIS A 294 20.11 -16.89 3.01
N TRP A 295 19.40 -16.78 4.13
CA TRP A 295 18.90 -17.94 4.83
C TRP A 295 17.94 -18.74 3.93
N GLU A 296 18.17 -20.04 3.83
CA GLU A 296 17.43 -20.94 2.95
C GLU A 296 17.41 -20.55 1.45
N GLN A 297 18.45 -19.86 0.93
CA GLN A 297 18.49 -19.37 -0.46
C GLN A 297 18.28 -20.41 -1.60
N GLY A 298 18.38 -21.70 -1.29
CA GLY A 298 18.08 -22.79 -2.24
C GLY A 298 16.63 -23.30 -2.19
N ASN A 299 15.77 -22.72 -1.34
CA ASN A 299 14.41 -23.17 -1.10
C ASN A 299 13.40 -22.18 -1.69
N PRO A 300 12.57 -22.58 -2.68
CA PRO A 300 11.53 -21.73 -3.23
C PRO A 300 10.24 -21.71 -2.39
N ILE A 301 10.13 -22.59 -1.38
CA ILE A 301 8.90 -22.79 -0.61
C ILE A 301 8.98 -21.97 0.69
N PRO A 302 7.85 -21.37 1.14
CA PRO A 302 7.79 -20.71 2.43
C PRO A 302 8.43 -21.54 3.55
N PRO A 303 9.36 -20.94 4.31
CA PRO A 303 10.07 -21.63 5.36
C PRO A 303 9.16 -21.97 6.55
N ASN A 304 9.36 -23.14 7.15
CA ASN A 304 8.57 -23.58 8.31
C ASN A 304 9.07 -23.02 9.65
N THR A 305 10.28 -22.46 9.68
CA THR A 305 10.94 -21.89 10.87
C THR A 305 11.81 -20.72 10.44
N THR A 306 12.13 -19.79 11.32
CA THR A 306 13.15 -18.76 11.05
C THR A 306 14.38 -18.99 11.95
N PRO A 307 15.57 -18.46 11.60
CA PRO A 307 16.72 -18.44 12.52
C PRO A 307 16.36 -17.80 13.87
N GLY A 308 15.50 -16.79 13.82
CA GLY A 308 15.10 -15.97 14.95
C GLY A 308 16.22 -15.04 15.43
N LEU A 309 15.86 -14.13 16.31
CA LEU A 309 16.77 -13.12 16.88
C LEU A 309 16.69 -13.19 18.42
N GLU A 310 17.58 -12.47 19.10
CA GLU A 310 17.46 -12.25 20.55
C GLU A 310 16.57 -11.05 20.85
N ALA A 311 16.83 -9.92 20.20
CA ALA A 311 16.08 -8.68 20.39
C ALA A 311 16.24 -7.74 19.19
N PHE A 312 15.32 -6.79 19.08
CA PHE A 312 15.49 -5.58 18.27
C PHE A 312 15.77 -4.38 19.16
N LYS A 313 16.64 -3.48 18.68
CA LYS A 313 16.83 -2.12 19.19
C LYS A 313 16.21 -1.16 18.17
N LEU A 314 15.32 -0.30 18.63
CA LEU A 314 14.77 0.81 17.85
C LEU A 314 15.12 2.12 18.53
N SER A 315 15.64 3.10 17.79
CA SER A 315 15.91 4.44 18.32
C SER A 315 15.29 5.54 17.46
N PHE A 316 14.81 6.58 18.13
CA PHE A 316 14.28 7.79 17.51
C PHE A 316 15.22 8.95 17.77
N HIS A 317 15.58 9.68 16.71
CA HIS A 317 16.54 10.79 16.77
C HIS A 317 15.93 12.08 16.23
N LYS A 318 16.53 13.21 16.63
CA LYS A 318 16.33 14.47 15.93
C LYS A 318 17.02 14.43 14.58
N ASP A 319 16.43 15.11 13.62
CA ASP A 319 17.05 15.37 12.33
C ASP A 319 18.23 16.35 12.43
N ILE A 320 19.33 16.02 11.73
CA ILE A 320 20.38 16.97 11.34
C ILE A 320 20.23 17.14 9.82
N PRO A 321 19.62 18.25 9.36
CA PRO A 321 19.35 18.42 7.94
C PRO A 321 20.62 18.48 7.09
N ALA A 322 20.52 18.06 5.84
CA ALA A 322 21.60 18.16 4.87
C ALA A 322 22.26 19.56 4.85
N GLY A 323 23.58 19.57 4.86
CA GLY A 323 24.43 20.77 4.85
C GLY A 323 24.62 21.48 6.20
N PHE A 324 24.02 20.98 7.30
CA PHE A 324 24.31 21.50 8.64
C PHE A 324 25.61 20.95 9.22
N ASP A 325 25.88 19.66 9.04
CA ASP A 325 27.15 19.04 9.43
C ASP A 325 28.18 19.22 8.29
N PRO A 326 29.32 19.89 8.52
CA PRO A 326 30.34 20.09 7.49
C PRO A 326 31.14 18.82 7.16
N ASP A 327 31.16 17.83 8.05
CA ASP A 327 31.87 16.56 7.88
C ASP A 327 30.96 15.49 7.26
N MET A 328 29.65 15.54 7.55
CA MET A 328 28.59 14.73 6.92
C MET A 328 27.58 15.65 6.21
N PRO A 329 27.84 16.06 4.95
CA PRO A 329 27.01 17.06 4.27
C PRO A 329 25.59 16.60 3.90
N TRP A 330 25.26 15.32 4.04
CA TRP A 330 23.91 14.76 3.88
C TRP A 330 23.11 14.86 5.18
N SER A 331 21.80 14.60 5.12
CA SER A 331 20.97 14.53 6.32
C SER A 331 21.25 13.22 7.08
N HIS A 332 21.19 13.24 8.41
CA HIS A 332 21.45 12.05 9.21
C HIS A 332 20.86 12.14 10.63
N PRO A 333 20.80 11.02 11.38
CA PRO A 333 20.41 11.01 12.78
C PRO A 333 21.29 11.91 13.65
N GLY A 334 20.64 12.73 14.47
CA GLY A 334 21.25 13.59 15.47
C GLY A 334 21.04 13.11 16.90
N GLU A 335 20.64 14.04 17.77
CA GLU A 335 20.41 13.75 19.20
C GLU A 335 19.38 12.62 19.38
N LEU A 336 19.79 11.55 20.07
CA LEU A 336 18.91 10.48 20.51
C LEU A 336 17.80 11.04 21.40
N ILE A 337 16.56 10.82 20.99
CA ILE A 337 15.36 11.20 21.75
C ILE A 337 14.92 10.02 22.61
N ARG A 338 14.90 8.82 22.02
CA ARG A 338 14.39 7.62 22.67
C ARG A 338 15.00 6.36 22.08
N GLU A 339 15.31 5.41 22.94
CA GLU A 339 15.72 4.05 22.57
C GLU A 339 14.73 3.04 23.17
N VAL A 340 14.46 1.96 22.45
CA VAL A 340 13.58 0.87 22.84
C VAL A 340 14.26 -0.46 22.51
N TRP A 341 14.36 -1.33 23.51
CA TRP A 341 14.79 -2.72 23.34
C TRP A 341 13.60 -3.65 23.46
N VAL A 342 13.42 -4.51 22.47
CA VAL A 342 12.29 -5.45 22.40
C VAL A 342 12.82 -6.85 22.20
N GLU A 343 12.65 -7.69 23.21
CA GLU A 343 12.95 -9.11 23.13
C GLU A 343 12.16 -9.75 22.00
N TYR A 344 12.79 -10.67 21.26
CA TYR A 344 12.23 -11.24 20.03
C TYR A 344 10.89 -11.97 20.26
N ASP A 345 10.65 -12.52 21.45
CA ASP A 345 9.39 -13.19 21.80
C ASP A 345 8.19 -12.23 21.95
N LYS A 346 8.46 -10.92 22.05
CA LYS A 346 7.44 -9.85 22.03
C LYS A 346 7.22 -9.26 20.64
N VAL A 347 8.08 -9.59 19.67
CA VAL A 347 7.93 -9.13 18.28
C VAL A 347 7.06 -10.12 17.53
N ARG A 348 6.05 -9.62 16.82
CA ARG A 348 5.27 -10.46 15.92
C ARG A 348 5.94 -10.49 14.56
N GLU A 349 6.58 -11.61 14.25
CA GLU A 349 7.10 -11.93 12.92
C GLU A 349 6.02 -12.64 12.08
N GLN A 350 5.91 -12.23 10.83
CA GLN A 350 5.08 -12.88 9.81
C GLN A 350 5.93 -13.10 8.56
N TYR A 351 5.80 -14.28 7.95
CA TYR A 351 6.37 -14.50 6.62
C TYR A 351 5.67 -13.58 5.62
N TRP A 352 6.45 -12.93 4.76
CA TRP A 352 5.95 -12.01 3.75
C TRP A 352 5.91 -12.66 2.37
N ASP A 353 7.08 -12.98 1.81
CA ASP A 353 7.20 -13.67 0.52
C ASP A 353 8.61 -14.24 0.30
N SER A 354 8.79 -15.03 -0.76
CA SER A 354 10.07 -15.52 -1.27
C SER A 354 10.35 -14.85 -2.62
N VAL A 355 11.35 -13.98 -2.65
CA VAL A 355 11.73 -13.26 -3.87
C VAL A 355 12.80 -14.06 -4.62
N PRO A 356 12.55 -14.46 -5.88
CA PRO A 356 13.56 -15.10 -6.70
C PRO A 356 14.54 -14.08 -7.25
N HIS A 357 15.83 -14.39 -7.14
CA HIS A 357 16.92 -13.61 -7.70
C HIS A 357 17.70 -14.46 -8.70
N THR A 358 18.15 -13.85 -9.79
CA THR A 358 18.92 -14.55 -10.84
C THR A 358 20.33 -14.00 -10.91
N ASP A 359 21.33 -14.86 -10.69
CA ASP A 359 22.73 -14.49 -10.79
C ASP A 359 23.19 -14.27 -12.26
N PRO A 360 24.38 -13.68 -12.51
CA PRO A 360 24.89 -13.50 -13.87
C PRO A 360 25.12 -14.79 -14.68
N ALA A 361 25.13 -15.96 -14.01
CA ALA A 361 25.22 -17.27 -14.65
C ALA A 361 23.85 -17.90 -14.94
N GLY A 362 22.75 -17.25 -14.53
CA GLY A 362 21.38 -17.71 -14.70
C GLY A 362 20.90 -18.67 -13.61
N ASN A 363 21.60 -18.79 -12.49
CA ASN A 363 21.12 -19.59 -11.36
C ASN A 363 20.14 -18.76 -10.53
N ILE A 364 19.02 -19.40 -10.15
CA ILE A 364 18.01 -18.81 -9.28
C ILE A 364 18.35 -19.14 -7.83
N TRP A 365 18.30 -18.13 -6.97
CA TRP A 365 18.31 -18.25 -5.52
C TRP A 365 17.14 -17.45 -4.94
N TRP A 366 16.77 -17.72 -3.71
CA TRP A 366 15.57 -17.17 -3.08
C TRP A 366 15.90 -16.35 -1.85
N GLU A 367 15.19 -15.25 -1.69
CA GLU A 367 15.26 -14.44 -0.50
C GLU A 367 13.92 -14.51 0.24
N HIS A 368 13.91 -15.03 1.46
CA HIS A 368 12.72 -15.05 2.30
C HIS A 368 12.61 -13.76 3.09
N LYS A 369 11.57 -12.97 2.80
CA LYS A 369 11.27 -11.71 3.45
C LYS A 369 10.25 -11.91 4.57
N PHE A 370 10.40 -11.14 5.63
CA PHE A 370 9.56 -11.19 6.82
C PHE A 370 9.09 -9.79 7.19
N TYR A 371 7.91 -9.75 7.80
CA TYR A 371 7.25 -8.56 8.29
C TYR A 371 7.20 -8.60 9.81
N TYR A 372 7.76 -7.58 10.45
CA TYR A 372 7.94 -7.49 11.89
C TYR A 372 7.06 -6.39 12.46
N ILE A 373 6.41 -6.69 13.58
CA ILE A 373 5.54 -5.74 14.28
C ILE A 373 5.98 -5.60 15.73
N VAL A 374 6.30 -4.36 16.09
CA VAL A 374 6.70 -3.96 17.44
C VAL A 374 5.67 -3.01 18.02
N LEU A 375 5.03 -3.42 19.11
CA LEU A 375 4.20 -2.55 19.94
C LEU A 375 5.10 -1.80 20.93
N LEU A 376 5.05 -0.47 20.92
CA LEU A 376 5.79 0.36 21.87
C LEU A 376 5.06 0.38 23.22
N GLU A 377 5.72 -0.11 24.28
CA GLU A 377 5.14 -0.13 25.65
C GLU A 377 4.72 1.28 26.12
N GLU A 378 5.46 2.30 25.69
CA GLU A 378 5.10 3.71 25.82
C GLU A 378 5.12 4.33 24.42
N PRO A 379 4.08 5.04 23.96
CA PRO A 379 4.08 5.65 22.62
C PRO A 379 5.22 6.66 22.41
N PHE A 380 5.70 6.81 21.18
CA PHE A 380 6.68 7.84 20.83
C PHE A 380 5.98 9.17 20.54
N VAL A 381 6.20 10.14 21.43
CA VAL A 381 5.66 11.50 21.32
C VAL A 381 6.46 12.31 20.33
N GLN A 382 5.76 12.98 19.42
CA GLN A 382 6.36 13.79 18.36
C GLN A 382 5.57 15.07 18.12
N ARG A 383 6.09 15.94 17.26
CA ARG A 383 5.50 17.24 16.95
C ARG A 383 5.26 17.37 15.46
N GLU A 384 4.08 17.85 15.09
CA GLU A 384 3.71 18.13 13.70
C GLU A 384 4.74 19.02 13.00
N GLY A 385 5.05 18.69 11.75
CA GLY A 385 5.99 19.39 10.89
C GLY A 385 7.47 19.16 11.21
N VAL A 386 7.79 18.18 12.06
CA VAL A 386 9.17 17.84 12.44
C VAL A 386 9.59 16.53 11.78
N VAL A 387 10.79 16.53 11.18
CA VAL A 387 11.47 15.33 10.68
C VAL A 387 12.16 14.61 11.83
N TYR A 388 12.00 13.31 11.87
CA TYR A 388 12.63 12.41 12.82
C TYR A 388 13.37 11.32 12.06
N TRP A 389 14.35 10.70 12.71
CA TRP A 389 15.02 9.52 12.20
C TRP A 389 14.69 8.31 13.07
N LEU A 390 14.49 7.17 12.43
CA LEU A 390 14.29 5.86 13.05
C LEU A 390 15.48 4.97 12.68
N ASP A 391 16.22 4.52 13.69
CA ASP A 391 17.18 3.42 13.53
C ASP A 391 16.57 2.11 14.03
N ILE A 392 16.90 1.01 13.33
CA ILE A 392 16.46 -0.35 13.71
C ILE A 392 17.65 -1.27 13.53
N GLY A 393 18.05 -1.95 14.61
CA GLY A 393 19.10 -2.98 14.58
C GLY A 393 18.69 -4.24 15.33
N ALA A 394 19.22 -5.39 14.95
CA ALA A 394 18.87 -6.67 15.58
C ALA A 394 20.06 -7.38 16.22
N VAL A 395 19.83 -8.01 17.37
CA VAL A 395 20.79 -8.90 18.01
C VAL A 395 20.62 -10.31 17.41
N PRO A 396 21.61 -10.84 16.68
CA PRO A 396 21.54 -12.19 16.14
C PRO A 396 21.53 -13.21 17.28
N LYS A 397 20.86 -14.33 17.06
CA LYS A 397 20.83 -15.42 18.03
C LYS A 397 22.10 -16.25 17.96
N GLU A 398 22.86 -16.32 19.05
CA GLU A 398 24.01 -17.22 19.13
C GLU A 398 23.55 -18.68 19.30
N THR A 399 23.48 -19.42 18.20
CA THR A 399 23.02 -20.83 18.22
C THR A 399 24.14 -21.83 18.50
N GLY A 400 25.40 -21.37 18.57
CA GLY A 400 26.58 -22.23 18.72
C GLY A 400 26.90 -23.08 17.48
N THR A 401 26.22 -22.84 16.35
CA THR A 401 26.46 -23.45 15.04
C THR A 401 26.69 -22.37 13.99
N GLU A 402 27.65 -22.58 13.09
CA GLU A 402 27.91 -21.69 11.95
C GLU A 402 27.01 -22.06 10.75
N PRO A 403 26.54 -21.08 9.95
CA PRO A 403 26.75 -19.64 10.11
C PRO A 403 25.81 -19.02 11.18
N THR A 404 26.23 -17.88 11.74
CA THR A 404 25.33 -16.98 12.48
C THR A 404 24.48 -16.21 11.48
N TRP A 405 23.17 -16.17 11.69
CA TRP A 405 22.25 -15.41 10.85
C TRP A 405 21.98 -14.05 11.48
N TYR A 406 22.29 -13.01 10.71
CA TYR A 406 22.01 -11.62 11.02
C TYR A 406 20.72 -11.18 10.36
N TRP A 407 20.16 -10.08 10.84
CA TRP A 407 19.03 -9.43 10.21
C TRP A 407 19.51 -8.32 9.29
N GLY A 408 18.93 -8.26 8.10
CA GLY A 408 19.06 -7.13 7.20
C GLY A 408 17.72 -6.42 7.09
N TRP A 409 17.76 -5.09 7.09
CA TRP A 409 16.58 -4.27 6.86
C TRP A 409 16.37 -4.14 5.34
N GLU A 410 15.15 -4.41 4.90
CA GLU A 410 14.75 -4.32 3.50
C GLU A 410 14.64 -2.86 3.02
N THR A 411 15.17 -2.58 1.84
CA THR A 411 15.02 -1.27 1.19
C THR A 411 13.58 -1.01 0.74
N SER A 412 13.18 0.26 0.71
CA SER A 412 11.87 0.67 0.21
C SER A 412 11.89 0.96 -1.29
N LYS A 413 10.74 0.73 -1.93
CA LYS A 413 10.44 1.22 -3.28
C LYS A 413 10.05 2.70 -3.31
N ASP A 414 9.64 3.22 -2.17
CA ASP A 414 9.25 4.60 -1.99
C ASP A 414 10.49 5.40 -1.57
N HIS A 415 10.63 6.61 -2.11
CA HIS A 415 11.69 7.52 -1.69
C HIS A 415 11.11 8.84 -1.18
N TRP A 416 11.55 9.29 -0.01
CA TRP A 416 11.13 10.55 0.58
C TRP A 416 12.32 11.31 1.19
N ASN A 417 12.38 12.62 0.90
CA ASN A 417 13.36 13.56 1.44
C ASN A 417 14.83 13.22 1.16
N ASP A 418 15.53 12.59 2.09
CA ASP A 418 16.96 12.28 2.05
C ASP A 418 17.17 10.76 1.97
N ASN A 419 18.37 10.29 1.62
CA ASN A 419 18.62 8.85 1.63
C ASN A 419 18.75 8.35 3.07
N ALA A 420 18.37 7.09 3.30
CA ALA A 420 18.77 6.32 4.46
C ALA A 420 20.31 6.29 4.64
N VAL A 421 20.74 6.04 5.87
CA VAL A 421 22.15 6.04 6.25
C VAL A 421 22.55 4.79 7.04
N ALA A 422 23.83 4.40 6.96
CA ALA A 422 24.43 3.39 7.83
C ALA A 422 25.38 4.04 8.85
N GLY A 423 25.08 3.82 10.12
CA GLY A 423 25.78 4.35 11.28
C GLY A 423 26.90 3.44 11.76
N TRP A 424 28.00 4.05 12.17
CA TRP A 424 29.20 3.40 12.66
C TRP A 424 29.74 4.08 13.91
N GLU A 425 30.53 3.32 14.65
CA GLU A 425 31.10 3.69 15.94
C GLU A 425 30.00 4.26 16.84
N GLU A 426 28.94 3.51 17.14
CA GLU A 426 27.85 4.00 18.01
C GLU A 426 27.16 5.29 17.51
N GLY A 427 27.11 5.50 16.19
CA GLY A 427 26.50 6.69 15.58
C GLY A 427 27.41 7.93 15.55
N TRP A 428 28.74 7.77 15.71
CA TRP A 428 29.71 8.84 15.49
C TRP A 428 29.84 9.22 14.00
N TRP A 429 29.56 8.30 13.09
CA TRP A 429 29.63 8.51 11.64
C TRP A 429 28.45 7.83 10.94
N TRP A 430 27.89 8.49 9.93
CA TRP A 430 26.77 7.97 9.12
C TRP A 430 27.14 8.04 7.64
N ASP A 431 27.19 6.90 6.96
CA ASP A 431 27.39 6.83 5.51
C ASP A 431 26.06 6.96 4.77
N ASP A 432 26.00 7.85 3.77
CA ASP A 432 24.86 7.99 2.85
C ASP A 432 24.74 6.74 1.95
N LEU A 433 23.66 5.99 2.13
CA LEU A 433 23.46 4.74 1.39
C LEU A 433 23.20 5.01 -0.08
N GLY A 434 22.53 6.10 -0.44
CA GLY A 434 22.29 6.41 -1.84
C GLY A 434 23.57 6.78 -2.60
N GLN A 435 24.54 7.39 -1.93
CA GLN A 435 25.88 7.58 -2.49
C GLN A 435 26.65 6.26 -2.65
N LEU A 436 26.51 5.35 -1.67
CA LEU A 436 27.16 4.04 -1.70
C LEU A 436 26.66 3.16 -2.84
N TYR A 437 25.34 3.13 -3.06
CA TYR A 437 24.70 2.28 -4.07
C TYR A 437 24.50 2.98 -5.42
N GLY A 438 24.65 4.31 -5.49
CA GLY A 438 24.56 5.08 -6.72
C GLY A 438 23.13 5.37 -7.20
N SER A 439 22.14 5.18 -6.34
CA SER A 439 20.72 5.48 -6.53
C SER A 439 20.12 5.88 -5.19
N PRO A 440 18.99 6.61 -5.13
CA PRO A 440 18.30 6.83 -3.87
C PRO A 440 18.00 5.51 -3.14
N VAL A 441 18.17 5.49 -1.82
CA VAL A 441 17.94 4.31 -0.97
C VAL A 441 17.26 4.76 0.30
N ASP A 442 16.06 4.24 0.54
CA ASP A 442 15.32 4.38 1.79
C ASP A 442 14.95 2.99 2.32
N MET A 443 14.44 2.91 3.54
CA MET A 443 14.17 1.66 4.23
C MET A 443 12.67 1.41 4.38
N ALA A 444 12.26 0.14 4.34
CA ALA A 444 10.86 -0.23 4.41
C ALA A 444 10.36 -0.24 5.85
N PHE A 445 9.46 0.68 6.20
CA PHE A 445 8.78 0.69 7.50
C PHE A 445 7.42 1.38 7.48
N LEU A 446 6.64 1.08 8.50
CA LEU A 446 5.30 1.58 8.74
C LEU A 446 5.17 2.04 10.18
N LEU A 447 4.65 3.25 10.37
CA LEU A 447 4.37 3.83 11.67
C LEU A 447 2.87 3.92 11.90
N ILE A 448 2.39 3.27 12.95
CA ILE A 448 0.98 3.25 13.34
C ILE A 448 0.78 4.12 14.58
N THR A 449 -0.27 4.92 14.55
CA THR A 449 -0.79 5.67 15.70
C THR A 449 -2.04 4.99 16.24
N LYS A 450 -2.55 5.48 17.37
CA LYS A 450 -3.85 5.02 17.85
C LYS A 450 -4.96 5.44 16.88
N ASP A 451 -5.76 4.48 16.42
CA ASP A 451 -6.98 4.79 15.68
C ASP A 451 -8.02 5.42 16.63
N ASP A 452 -8.26 6.71 16.44
CA ASP A 452 -9.30 7.49 17.11
C ASP A 452 -10.38 8.00 16.15
N THR A 453 -10.35 7.51 14.92
CA THR A 453 -11.30 7.87 13.87
C THR A 453 -12.69 7.36 14.23
N LYS A 454 -13.68 8.26 14.18
CA LYS A 454 -15.08 7.92 14.45
C LYS A 454 -15.83 7.69 13.15
N TYR A 455 -15.50 6.61 12.46
CA TYR A 455 -16.24 6.19 11.29
C TYR A 455 -17.74 6.05 11.54
N CYS A 456 -18.54 6.30 10.51
CA CYS A 456 -19.95 5.91 10.47
C CYS A 456 -20.08 4.73 9.52
N LYS A 457 -20.33 3.53 10.04
CA LYS A 457 -20.58 2.38 9.15
C LYS A 457 -21.94 2.48 8.48
N GLY A 458 -22.88 3.17 9.14
CA GLY A 458 -24.23 3.38 8.63
C GLY A 458 -24.38 4.52 7.62
N ASP A 459 -23.33 5.26 7.27
CA ASP A 459 -23.36 6.28 6.20
C ASP A 459 -23.09 5.56 4.87
N PHE A 460 -24.16 5.07 4.25
CA PHE A 460 -24.11 4.20 3.07
C PHE A 460 -23.96 4.99 1.78
N ASP A 461 -24.55 6.18 1.69
CA ASP A 461 -24.44 7.05 0.51
C ASP A 461 -23.27 8.06 0.59
N ARG A 462 -22.50 8.02 1.69
CA ARG A 462 -21.31 8.83 1.95
C ARG A 462 -21.60 10.33 1.87
N ASP A 463 -22.74 10.77 2.38
CA ASP A 463 -23.12 12.19 2.38
C ASP A 463 -22.68 12.96 3.65
N GLY A 464 -22.11 12.24 4.63
CA GLY A 464 -21.53 12.80 5.85
C GLY A 464 -22.48 12.75 7.06
N ASP A 465 -23.67 12.18 6.91
CA ASP A 465 -24.57 11.88 8.01
C ASP A 465 -25.15 10.45 7.94
N VAL A 466 -25.90 10.05 8.97
CA VAL A 466 -26.65 8.77 8.94
C VAL A 466 -28.10 9.07 9.20
N ASP A 467 -28.91 9.04 8.16
CA ASP A 467 -30.29 9.52 8.20
C ASP A 467 -31.32 8.55 7.59
N GLY A 468 -32.48 9.09 7.20
CA GLY A 468 -33.56 8.29 6.63
C GLY A 468 -33.20 7.63 5.29
N SER A 469 -32.23 8.17 4.56
CA SER A 469 -31.70 7.65 3.30
C SER A 469 -30.94 6.35 3.55
N ASP A 470 -30.01 6.37 4.51
CA ASP A 470 -29.27 5.16 4.92
C ASP A 470 -30.16 4.11 5.55
N LEU A 471 -31.14 4.54 6.36
CA LEU A 471 -32.10 3.60 6.94
C LEU A 471 -32.93 2.90 5.87
N ALA A 472 -33.22 3.56 4.74
CA ALA A 472 -33.94 2.93 3.64
C ALA A 472 -33.09 1.84 2.97
N ILE A 473 -31.78 2.08 2.84
CA ILE A 473 -30.81 1.11 2.34
C ILE A 473 -30.70 -0.07 3.32
N PHE A 474 -30.42 0.18 4.61
CA PHE A 474 -30.35 -0.86 5.63
C PHE A 474 -31.62 -1.73 5.68
N ALA A 475 -32.79 -1.08 5.67
CA ALA A 475 -34.07 -1.77 5.79
C ALA A 475 -34.42 -2.61 4.56
N ALA A 476 -33.82 -2.34 3.39
CA ALA A 476 -33.95 -3.20 2.21
C ALA A 476 -33.28 -4.56 2.43
N ASP A 477 -32.25 -4.60 3.26
CA ASP A 477 -31.48 -5.80 3.56
C ASP A 477 -31.89 -6.53 4.84
N PHE A 478 -32.51 -5.83 5.79
CA PHE A 478 -32.85 -6.41 7.09
C PHE A 478 -33.69 -7.70 6.97
N GLY A 479 -33.14 -8.80 7.48
CA GLY A 479 -33.69 -10.16 7.41
C GLY A 479 -33.27 -10.99 6.20
N ARG A 480 -32.38 -10.48 5.32
CA ARG A 480 -31.71 -11.28 4.29
C ARG A 480 -30.77 -12.27 4.96
N THR A 481 -30.67 -13.50 4.43
CA THR A 481 -29.82 -14.58 4.97
C THR A 481 -28.92 -15.22 3.91
N GLY A 482 -28.63 -14.47 2.85
CA GLY A 482 -27.95 -14.98 1.67
C GLY A 482 -27.00 -13.95 1.08
N CYS A 483 -26.37 -13.15 1.94
CA CYS A 483 -25.52 -12.04 1.53
C CYS A 483 -24.35 -12.50 0.65
N TYR A 484 -23.73 -13.65 0.97
CA TYR A 484 -22.65 -14.24 0.17
C TYR A 484 -23.07 -14.70 -1.23
N PHE A 485 -24.36 -14.94 -1.48
CA PHE A 485 -24.85 -15.52 -2.73
C PHE A 485 -25.41 -14.48 -3.70
N THR A 486 -25.81 -13.32 -3.18
CA THR A 486 -26.63 -12.38 -3.95
C THR A 486 -25.85 -11.17 -4.45
N GLY A 487 -24.66 -10.89 -3.88
CA GLY A 487 -23.95 -9.63 -4.14
C GLY A 487 -24.78 -8.46 -3.63
N ASP A 488 -24.14 -7.50 -2.98
CA ASP A 488 -24.81 -6.34 -2.38
C ASP A 488 -25.76 -6.69 -1.21
N CYS A 489 -25.15 -6.78 -0.03
CA CYS A 489 -25.82 -6.89 1.28
C CYS A 489 -25.13 -5.86 2.19
N GLU A 490 -25.49 -4.60 2.03
CA GLU A 490 -24.77 -3.49 2.67
C GLU A 490 -24.98 -3.48 4.18
N GLY A 491 -26.12 -4.02 4.62
CA GLY A 491 -26.46 -4.16 6.02
C GLY A 491 -25.70 -5.24 6.79
N ASP A 492 -24.93 -6.14 6.16
CA ASP A 492 -24.15 -7.19 6.84
C ASP A 492 -22.81 -6.62 7.30
N PHE A 493 -22.76 -6.03 8.50
CA PHE A 493 -21.61 -5.30 9.01
C PHE A 493 -20.55 -6.18 9.66
N ASP A 494 -20.93 -7.37 10.14
CA ASP A 494 -20.01 -8.29 10.78
C ASP A 494 -19.50 -9.41 9.83
N TYR A 495 -20.10 -9.48 8.64
CA TYR A 495 -19.85 -10.41 7.55
C TYR A 495 -20.17 -11.85 7.92
N ASP A 496 -21.28 -12.10 8.61
CA ASP A 496 -21.74 -13.45 8.97
C ASP A 496 -22.71 -14.09 7.95
N GLY A 497 -23.13 -13.31 6.94
CA GLY A 497 -23.91 -13.77 5.79
C GLY A 497 -25.41 -13.49 5.90
N ASP A 498 -25.86 -12.86 6.98
CA ASP A 498 -27.21 -12.34 7.14
C ASP A 498 -27.24 -10.88 7.62
N VAL A 499 -28.41 -10.26 7.62
CA VAL A 499 -28.59 -8.90 8.17
C VAL A 499 -29.63 -8.98 9.27
N ASP A 500 -29.19 -8.90 10.51
CA ASP A 500 -30.03 -9.18 11.67
C ASP A 500 -29.93 -8.13 12.79
N GLY A 501 -30.38 -8.49 13.99
CA GLY A 501 -30.38 -7.59 15.14
C GLY A 501 -28.98 -7.12 15.56
N SER A 502 -27.93 -7.88 15.21
CA SER A 502 -26.53 -7.57 15.47
C SER A 502 -26.08 -6.39 14.59
N ASP A 503 -26.41 -6.43 13.30
CA ASP A 503 -26.14 -5.33 12.38
C ASP A 503 -26.97 -4.09 12.67
N LEU A 504 -28.25 -4.28 13.04
CA LEU A 504 -29.10 -3.16 13.43
C LEU A 504 -28.53 -2.42 14.65
N ALA A 505 -27.84 -3.12 15.56
CA ALA A 505 -27.20 -2.47 16.69
C ALA A 505 -26.01 -1.59 16.25
N ILE A 506 -25.28 -2.00 15.20
CA ILE A 506 -24.21 -1.20 14.60
C ILE A 506 -24.79 0.02 13.89
N PHE A 507 -25.80 -0.18 13.02
CA PHE A 507 -26.49 0.91 12.33
C PHE A 507 -27.07 1.94 13.32
N ALA A 508 -27.79 1.47 14.33
CA ALA A 508 -28.46 2.33 15.31
C ALA A 508 -27.48 3.12 16.20
N ALA A 509 -26.22 2.69 16.30
CA ALA A 509 -25.18 3.46 16.98
C ALA A 509 -24.78 4.72 16.20
N ASP A 510 -24.90 4.68 14.87
CA ASP A 510 -24.58 5.81 14.00
C ASP A 510 -25.80 6.67 13.64
N PHE A 511 -27.02 6.12 13.68
CA PHE A 511 -28.23 6.84 13.25
C PHE A 511 -28.43 8.20 13.93
N GLY A 512 -28.51 9.25 13.12
CA GLY A 512 -28.62 10.66 13.51
C GLY A 512 -27.30 11.37 13.77
N ARG A 513 -26.15 10.72 13.54
CA ARG A 513 -24.85 11.39 13.46
C ARG A 513 -24.79 12.26 12.21
N THR A 514 -24.04 13.35 12.28
CA THR A 514 -23.82 14.31 11.17
C THR A 514 -22.34 14.71 11.10
N ASP A 515 -21.48 13.83 11.61
CA ASP A 515 -20.04 14.01 11.75
C ASP A 515 -19.31 12.79 11.18
N CYS A 516 -19.88 12.19 10.14
CA CYS A 516 -19.30 11.05 9.47
C CYS A 516 -18.09 11.51 8.64
N PRO A 517 -16.90 10.91 8.86
CA PRO A 517 -15.73 11.26 8.09
C PRO A 517 -15.88 10.75 6.65
N CYS A 518 -15.05 11.27 5.75
CA CYS A 518 -14.93 10.78 4.38
C CYS A 518 -16.19 10.93 3.47
N PRO A 519 -16.97 12.03 3.56
CA PRO A 519 -18.08 12.23 2.65
C PRO A 519 -17.57 12.39 1.22
N LEU A 520 -18.30 11.83 0.26
CA LEU A 520 -18.07 12.10 -1.16
C LEU A 520 -18.45 13.54 -1.47
N ILE A 521 -17.53 14.30 -2.05
CA ILE A 521 -17.82 15.67 -2.46
C ILE A 521 -18.66 15.60 -3.74
N PRO A 522 -19.89 16.16 -3.77
CA PRO A 522 -20.69 16.16 -4.98
C PRO A 522 -19.95 16.91 -6.10
N VAL A 523 -19.63 16.21 -7.18
CA VAL A 523 -19.06 16.83 -8.39
C VAL A 523 -20.16 17.71 -9.01
N HIS A 524 -20.00 19.03 -8.94
CA HIS A 524 -20.97 20.01 -9.45
C HIS A 524 -20.87 20.26 -10.95
#